data_AF-A0A951FW19-F1
#
_entry.id   AF-A0A951FW19-F1
#
_cell.length_a   1.000
_cell.length_b   1.000
_cell.length_c   1.000
_cell.angle_alpha   90.00
_cell.angle_beta   90.00
_cell.angle_gamma   90.00
#
_symmetry.space_group_name_H-M   'P 1'
#
loop_
_entity.id
_entity.type
_entity.pdbx_description
1 polymer ?
#
loop_
_entity_poly.entity_id
_entity_poly.type
_entity_poly.pdbx_seq_one_letter_code
_entity_poly.pdbx_strand_id
1 'polypeptide(L)'
;MSNQQPPRRHLLDADEAAAATHLDVRIVWDYAAQELITPSSEGYDEAELAELRRVRRLREDLGLDHPAIAIILRMRRRIRTLQAEIRRLELAARSARSSRRQASWVEAEWNDQV
;
A
#
# COMPACT_ATOMS: atom_id res chain seq x y z
N MET A 1 -10.21 34.02 11.23
CA MET A 1 -10.24 32.60 10.82
C MET A 1 -8.84 32.04 11.03
N SER A 2 -8.56 31.50 12.22
CA SER A 2 -7.25 30.91 12.51
C SER A 2 -7.11 29.58 11.78
N ASN A 3 -6.18 29.56 10.83
CA ASN A 3 -5.77 28.39 10.09
C ASN A 3 -5.02 27.46 11.05
N GLN A 4 -5.73 26.55 11.73
CA GLN A 4 -5.08 25.50 12.49
C GLN A 4 -4.50 24.50 11.50
N GLN A 5 -3.19 24.60 11.28
CA GLN A 5 -2.41 23.57 10.61
C GLN A 5 -2.66 22.24 11.36
N PRO A 6 -3.10 21.17 10.70
CA PRO A 6 -3.29 19.89 11.38
C PRO A 6 -1.95 19.46 12.01
N PRO A 7 -1.97 18.82 13.21
CA PRO A 7 -0.74 18.39 13.85
C PRO A 7 0.02 17.46 12.89
N ARG A 8 1.29 17.75 12.64
CA ARG A 8 2.16 16.83 11.89
C ARG A 8 2.08 15.49 12.59
N ARG A 9 1.64 14.44 11.88
CA ARG A 9 1.72 13.07 12.40
C ARG A 9 3.18 12.84 12.74
N HIS A 10 3.48 12.63 14.01
CA HIS A 10 4.82 12.29 14.42
C HIS A 10 5.11 10.89 13.90
N LEU A 11 5.99 10.80 12.92
CA LEU A 11 6.47 9.54 12.37
C LEU A 11 7.59 9.03 13.26
N LEU A 12 7.61 7.72 13.45
CA LEU A 12 8.55 7.09 14.37
C LEU A 12 9.89 6.90 13.68
N ASP A 13 10.99 7.09 14.40
CA ASP A 13 12.29 6.63 13.94
C ASP A 13 12.40 5.09 14.03
N ALA A 14 13.56 4.54 13.67
CA ALA A 14 13.76 3.08 13.68
C ALA A 14 13.70 2.48 15.10
N ASP A 15 14.23 3.18 16.10
CA ASP A 15 14.24 2.73 17.50
C ASP A 15 12.83 2.76 18.10
N GLU A 16 12.09 3.83 17.83
CA GLU A 16 10.70 3.97 18.22
C GLU A 16 9.79 2.93 17.53
N ALA A 17 10.02 2.68 16.23
CA ALA A 17 9.31 1.64 15.49
C ALA A 17 9.62 0.23 16.02
N ALA A 18 10.88 -0.04 16.37
CA ALA A 18 11.30 -1.29 16.98
C ALA A 18 10.58 -1.52 18.32
N ALA A 19 10.60 -0.50 19.19
CA ALA A 19 9.90 -0.52 20.47
C ALA A 19 8.38 -0.73 20.30
N ALA A 20 7.74 0.03 19.41
CA ALA A 20 6.30 -0.06 19.15
C ALA A 20 5.86 -1.43 18.60
N THR A 21 6.77 -2.17 17.98
CA THR A 21 6.47 -3.45 17.31
C THR A 21 7.00 -4.66 18.08
N HIS A 22 7.77 -4.44 19.15
CA HIS A 22 8.48 -5.47 19.89
C HIS A 22 9.44 -6.28 19.00
N LEU A 23 10.15 -5.58 18.12
CA LEU A 23 11.24 -6.14 17.32
C LEU A 23 12.56 -5.57 17.82
N ASP A 24 13.64 -6.33 17.61
CA ASP A 24 14.99 -5.78 17.71
C ASP A 24 15.19 -4.74 16.59
N VAL A 25 15.79 -3.59 16.93
CA VAL A 25 16.03 -2.50 15.99
C VAL A 25 16.87 -2.94 14.78
N ARG A 26 17.77 -3.92 14.94
CA ARG A 26 18.55 -4.49 13.84
C ARG A 26 17.64 -5.18 12.81
N ILE A 27 16.57 -5.83 13.27
CA ILE A 27 15.60 -6.44 12.36
C ILE A 27 14.92 -5.35 11.53
N VAL A 28 14.51 -4.25 12.18
CA VAL A 28 13.91 -3.09 11.50
C VAL A 28 14.85 -2.56 10.42
N TRP A 29 16.13 -2.34 10.75
CA TRP A 29 17.15 -1.92 9.79
C TRP A 29 17.37 -2.92 8.66
N ASP A 30 17.42 -4.22 8.96
CA ASP A 30 17.64 -5.26 7.94
C ASP A 30 16.52 -5.28 6.90
N TYR A 31 15.26 -5.15 7.33
CA TYR A 31 14.11 -5.08 6.42
C TYR A 31 14.06 -3.76 5.63
N ALA A 32 14.50 -2.65 6.22
CA ALA A 32 14.63 -1.38 5.52
C ALA A 32 15.74 -1.40 4.47
N ALA A 33 16.92 -1.93 4.82
CA ALA A 33 18.07 -2.06 3.92
C ALA A 33 17.78 -2.99 2.72
N GLN A 34 16.90 -3.97 2.89
CA GLN A 34 16.44 -4.87 1.82
C GLN A 34 15.23 -4.33 1.05
N GLU A 35 14.79 -3.09 1.33
CA GLU A 35 13.62 -2.44 0.73
C GLU A 35 12.32 -3.26 0.86
N LEU A 36 12.23 -4.06 1.92
CA LEU A 36 11.06 -4.88 2.21
C LEU A 36 10.01 -4.09 2.99
N ILE A 37 10.46 -3.19 3.85
CA ILE A 37 9.64 -2.23 4.59
C ILE A 37 10.38 -0.89 4.51
N THR A 38 9.89 0.02 3.68
CA THR A 38 10.56 1.28 3.40
C THR A 38 9.86 2.41 4.15
N PRO A 39 10.47 3.01 5.18
CA PRO A 39 9.92 4.20 5.81
C PRO A 39 9.92 5.37 4.82
N SER A 40 9.05 6.34 5.07
CA SER A 40 9.13 7.64 4.41
C SER A 40 10.42 8.38 4.82
N SER A 41 10.74 9.48 4.13
CA SER A 41 11.86 10.36 4.52
C SER A 41 11.73 10.95 5.92
N GLU A 42 10.52 10.96 6.47
CA GLU A 42 10.20 11.51 7.79
C GLU A 42 10.09 10.42 8.88
N GLY A 43 10.15 9.13 8.51
CA GLY A 43 10.08 8.00 9.45
C GLY A 43 9.03 6.95 9.07
N TYR A 44 8.77 6.05 10.02
CA TYR A 44 7.81 4.95 9.93
C TYR A 44 6.40 5.43 10.28
N ASP A 45 5.46 5.19 9.37
CA ASP A 45 4.04 5.40 9.57
C ASP A 45 3.31 4.12 10.02
N GLU A 46 2.00 4.22 10.27
CA GLU A 46 1.19 3.08 10.72
C GLU A 46 1.15 1.92 9.72
N ALA A 47 1.26 2.18 8.41
CA ALA A 47 1.34 1.15 7.40
C ALA A 47 2.66 0.37 7.50
N GLU A 48 3.79 1.06 7.71
CA GLU A 48 5.06 0.37 7.94
C GLU A 48 5.07 -0.38 9.28
N LEU A 49 4.53 0.21 10.36
CA LEU A 49 4.37 -0.49 11.64
C LEU A 49 3.51 -1.75 11.51
N ALA A 50 2.46 -1.71 10.69
CA ALA A 50 1.62 -2.89 10.43
C ALA A 50 2.40 -4.02 9.72
N GLU A 51 3.35 -3.68 8.84
CA GLU A 51 4.25 -4.67 8.23
C GLU A 51 5.28 -5.19 9.24
N LEU A 52 5.85 -4.34 10.09
CA LEU A 52 6.76 -4.77 11.17
C LEU A 52 6.08 -5.69 12.19
N ARG A 53 4.85 -5.35 12.63
CA ARG A 53 4.05 -6.27 13.48
C ARG A 53 3.77 -7.60 12.78
N ARG A 54 3.66 -7.62 11.44
CA ARG A 54 3.53 -8.87 10.67
C ARG A 54 4.83 -9.66 10.68
N VAL A 55 5.99 -9.02 10.51
CA VAL A 55 7.31 -9.65 10.66
C VAL A 55 7.40 -10.33 12.02
N ARG A 56 7.07 -9.63 13.11
CA ARG A 56 7.08 -10.22 14.45
C ARG A 56 6.22 -11.48 14.53
N ARG A 57 4.96 -11.43 14.07
CA ARG A 57 4.09 -12.62 14.13
C ARG A 57 4.60 -13.78 13.29
N LEU A 58 5.11 -13.51 12.09
CA LEU A 58 5.67 -14.58 11.23
C LEU A 58 6.90 -15.24 11.88
N ARG A 59 7.73 -14.44 12.56
CA ARG A 59 8.94 -14.91 13.22
C ARG A 59 8.64 -15.62 14.55
N GLU A 60 7.94 -14.94 15.45
CA GLU A 60 7.77 -15.37 16.85
C GLU A 60 6.59 -16.34 17.00
N ASP A 61 5.47 -16.12 16.32
CA ASP A 61 4.28 -16.97 16.47
C ASP A 61 4.37 -18.20 15.55
N LEU A 62 4.98 -18.05 14.37
CA LEU A 62 5.06 -19.12 13.34
C LEU A 62 6.46 -19.71 13.15
N GLY A 63 7.48 -19.19 13.85
CA GLY A 63 8.83 -19.74 13.81
C GLY A 63 9.54 -19.62 12.46
N LEU A 64 9.11 -18.70 11.59
CA LEU A 64 9.72 -18.56 10.26
C LEU A 64 11.06 -17.83 10.34
N ASP A 65 12.00 -18.31 9.52
CA ASP A 65 13.30 -17.67 9.38
C ASP A 65 13.24 -16.40 8.51
N HIS A 66 14.32 -15.61 8.57
CA HIS A 66 14.41 -14.34 7.83
C HIS A 66 14.23 -14.51 6.31
N PRO A 67 14.88 -15.49 5.64
CA PRO A 67 14.65 -15.73 4.20
C PRO A 67 13.18 -16.02 3.85
N ALA A 68 12.49 -16.86 4.63
CA ALA A 68 11.08 -17.17 4.39
C ALA A 68 10.20 -15.93 4.53
N ILE A 69 10.42 -15.13 5.58
CA ILE A 69 9.66 -13.88 5.78
C ILE A 69 9.91 -12.90 4.64
N ALA A 70 11.17 -12.74 4.19
CA ALA A 70 11.49 -11.86 3.07
C ALA A 70 10.76 -12.27 1.77
N ILE A 71 10.66 -13.57 1.48
CA ILE A 71 9.88 -14.08 0.35
C ILE A 71 8.40 -13.71 0.50
N ILE A 72 7.82 -13.94 1.68
CA ILE A 72 6.41 -13.62 1.96
C ILE A 72 6.13 -12.13 1.76
N LEU A 73 7.00 -11.25 2.26
CA LEU A 73 6.84 -9.80 2.10
C LEU A 73 6.92 -9.38 0.62
N ARG A 74 7.88 -9.92 -0.14
CA ARG A 74 7.99 -9.66 -1.59
C ARG A 74 6.75 -10.12 -2.35
N MET A 75 6.27 -11.34 -2.06
CA MET A 75 5.05 -11.88 -2.68
C MET A 75 3.83 -11.01 -2.34
N ARG A 76 3.69 -10.60 -1.08
CA ARG A 76 2.61 -9.71 -0.62
C ARG A 76 2.63 -8.37 -1.34
N ARG A 77 3.81 -7.74 -1.47
CA ARG A 77 3.97 -6.49 -2.23
C ARG A 77 3.52 -6.67 -3.67
N ARG A 78 4.01 -7.73 -4.34
CA ARG A 78 3.63 -8.04 -5.72
C ARG A 78 2.13 -8.27 -5.88
N ILE A 79 1.50 -9.01 -4.97
CA ILE A 79 0.04 -9.24 -4.97
C ILE A 79 -0.72 -7.92 -4.83
N ARG A 80 -0.33 -7.06 -3.89
CA ARG A 80 -0.97 -5.73 -3.71
C ARG A 80 -0.86 -4.86 -4.95
N THR A 81 0.32 -4.81 -5.58
CA THR A 81 0.54 -4.07 -6.83
C THR A 81 -0.37 -4.60 -7.94
N LEU A 82 -0.41 -5.92 -8.14
CA LEU A 82 -1.27 -6.55 -9.15
C LEU A 82 -2.76 -6.28 -8.88
N GLN A 83 -3.20 -6.34 -7.62
CA GLN A 83 -4.59 -6.00 -7.26
C GLN A 83 -4.92 -4.53 -7.54
N ALA A 84 -3.98 -3.61 -7.32
CA ALA A 84 -4.19 -2.20 -7.63
C ALA A 84 -4.32 -1.99 -9.14
N GLU A 85 -3.47 -2.65 -9.93
CA GLU A 85 -3.54 -2.56 -11.39
C GLU A 85 -4.82 -3.17 -11.95
N ILE A 86 -5.26 -4.33 -11.44
CA ILE A 86 -6.55 -4.91 -11.81
C ILE A 86 -7.69 -3.92 -11.53
N ARG A 87 -7.73 -3.31 -10.33
CA ARG A 87 -8.75 -2.30 -10.01
C ARG A 87 -8.72 -1.11 -10.96
N ARG A 88 -7.53 -0.62 -11.31
CA ARG A 88 -7.35 0.47 -12.28
C ARG A 88 -7.89 0.09 -13.65
N LEU A 89 -7.54 -1.09 -14.15
CA LEU A 89 -7.99 -1.58 -15.46
C LEU A 89 -9.50 -1.80 -15.50
N GLU A 90 -10.09 -2.34 -14.43
CA GLU A 90 -11.54 -2.49 -14.32
C GLU A 90 -12.27 -1.15 -14.37
N LEU A 91 -11.76 -0.13 -13.66
CA LEU A 91 -12.32 1.22 -13.70
C LEU A 91 -12.23 1.81 -15.11
N ALA A 92 -11.06 1.72 -15.77
CA ALA A 92 -10.89 2.20 -17.14
C ALA A 92 -11.83 1.49 -18.13
N ALA A 93 -11.99 0.18 -18.01
CA ALA A 93 -12.91 -0.60 -18.86
C ALA A 93 -14.38 -0.28 -18.59
N ARG A 94 -14.76 0.03 -17.35
CA ARG A 94 -16.12 0.52 -17.02
C ARG A 94 -16.36 1.89 -17.65
N SER A 95 -15.43 2.83 -17.50
CA SER A 95 -15.53 4.18 -18.08
C SER A 95 -15.58 4.16 -19.61
N ALA A 96 -14.76 3.34 -20.27
CA ALA A 96 -14.77 3.22 -21.73
C ALA A 96 -16.11 2.68 -22.25
N ARG A 97 -16.72 1.71 -21.55
CA ARG A 97 -18.04 1.16 -21.91
C ARG A 97 -19.15 2.18 -21.71
N SER A 98 -19.13 2.97 -20.63
CA SER A 98 -20.13 4.03 -20.43
C SER A 98 -20.02 5.11 -21.49
N SER A 99 -18.81 5.55 -21.85
CA SER A 99 -18.61 6.55 -22.91
C SER A 99 -19.06 6.05 -24.28
N ARG A 100 -18.77 4.78 -24.62
CA ARG A 100 -19.24 4.19 -25.89
C ARG A 100 -20.76 4.08 -25.94
N ARG A 101 -21.42 3.72 -24.84
CA ARG A 101 -22.90 3.70 -24.77
C ARG A 101 -23.46 5.11 -24.95
N GLN A 102 -22.87 6.13 -24.32
CA GLN A 102 -23.34 7.51 -24.45
C GLN A 102 -23.16 8.05 -25.88
N ALA A 103 -22.03 7.77 -26.54
CA ALA A 103 -21.83 8.12 -27.95
C ALA A 103 -22.86 7.44 -28.87
N SER A 104 -23.19 6.17 -28.60
CA SER A 104 -24.23 5.42 -29.32
C SER A 104 -25.65 5.97 -29.09
N TRP A 105 -25.95 6.56 -27.92
CA TRP A 105 -27.21 7.26 -27.68
C TRP A 105 -27.30 8.58 -28.45
N VAL A 106 -26.20 9.33 -28.48
CA VAL A 106 -26.12 10.57 -29.25
C VAL A 106 -26.33 10.26 -30.75
N GLU A 107 -25.58 9.33 -31.34
CA GLU A 107 -25.73 8.99 -32.77
C GLU A 107 -27.14 8.49 -33.15
N ALA A 108 -27.83 7.78 -32.25
CA ALA A 108 -29.21 7.34 -32.50
C ALA A 108 -30.23 8.50 -32.46
N GLU A 109 -30.02 9.49 -31.58
CA GLU A 109 -30.93 10.64 -31.42
C GLU A 109 -30.81 11.65 -32.58
N TRP A 110 -29.63 11.74 -33.22
CA TRP A 110 -29.43 12.60 -34.40
C TRP A 110 -29.95 12.00 -35.71
N ASN A 111 -30.13 10.67 -35.78
CA ASN A 111 -30.59 9.99 -37.00
C ASN A 111 -32.11 9.88 -37.12
N ASP A 112 -32.87 10.31 -36.11
CA ASP A 112 -34.34 10.19 -36.05
C ASP A 112 -35.06 11.50 -36.48
N GLN A 113 -34.33 12.48 -37.01
CA GLN A 113 -34.85 13.80 -37.41
C GLN A 113 -34.76 14.09 -38.93
N VAL A 114 -34.59 13.08 -39.79
CA VAL A 114 -34.49 13.26 -41.25
C VAL A 114 -35.62 12.56 -41.99
#